data_AF-A0A1G2YGX6-F1
#
_entry.id   AF-A0A1G2YGX6-F1
#
_cell.length_a   1.000
_cell.length_b   1.000
_cell.length_c   1.000
_cell.angle_alpha   90.00
_cell.angle_beta   90.00
_cell.angle_gamma   90.00
#
_symmetry.space_group_name_H-M   'P 1'
#
loop_
_entity.id
_entity.type
_entity.pdbx_description
1 polymer ?
#
loop_
_entity_poly.entity_id
_entity_poly.type
_entity_poly.pdbx_seq_one_letter_code
_entity_poly.pdbx_strand_id
1 'polypeptide(L)' 'MEGVAVRDYVNSEIAGTAFGVLGAVNGIGDLVSSLAVGLLWTLIGSAWGFGYAVVFGIIGTVLMARLRQK' A
#
# COMPACT_ATOMS: atom_id res chain seq x y z
N MET A 1 7.01 10.26 -0.96
CA MET A 1 6.42 10.42 -2.30
C MET A 1 4.88 10.39 -2.23
N GLU A 2 4.26 9.43 -1.54
CA GLU A 2 2.79 9.37 -1.40
C GLU A 2 2.14 10.62 -0.80
N GLY A 3 2.73 11.19 0.25
CA GLY A 3 2.20 12.42 0.86
C GLY A 3 2.23 13.65 -0.06
N VAL A 4 3.16 13.69 -1.03
CA VAL A 4 3.19 14.73 -2.06
C VAL A 4 2.03 14.53 -3.03
N ALA A 5 1.83 13.29 -3.50
CA ALA A 5 0.70 12.96 -4.36
C ALA A 5 -0.65 13.29 -3.69
N VAL A 6 -0.84 12.96 -2.41
CA VAL A 6 -2.08 13.29 -1.68
C VAL A 6 -2.31 14.80 -1.60
N ARG A 7 -1.26 15.63 -1.50
CA ARG A 7 -1.40 17.09 -1.53
C ARG A 7 -1.95 17.61 -2.84
N ASP A 8 -1.60 16.99 -3.95
CA ASP A 8 -2.04 17.43 -5.28
C ASP A 8 -3.56 17.22 -5.47
N TYR A 9 -4.18 16.33 -4.69
CA TYR A 9 -5.60 15.96 -4.84
C TYR A 9 -6.56 16.57 -3.81
N VAL A 10 -6.08 17.29 -2.79
CA VAL A 10 -6.97 17.80 -1.74
C VAL A 10 -6.62 19.22 -1.29
N ASN A 11 -7.64 20.01 -0.94
CA ASN A 11 -7.46 21.36 -0.43
C ASN A 11 -6.82 21.38 0.97
N SER A 12 -6.47 22.58 1.45
CA SER A 12 -5.84 22.78 2.76
C SER A 12 -6.78 22.48 3.94
N GLU A 13 -8.08 22.70 3.78
CA GLU A 13 -9.08 22.53 4.85
C GLU A 13 -9.21 21.07 5.30
N ILE A 14 -9.14 20.10 4.37
CA ILE A 14 -9.25 18.66 4.70
C ILE A 14 -7.88 17.97 4.80
N ALA A 15 -6.80 18.74 4.86
CA ALA A 15 -5.46 18.21 4.69
C ALA A 15 -5.07 17.20 5.77
N GLY A 16 -5.35 17.55 7.03
CA GLY A 16 -5.07 16.69 8.18
C GLY A 16 -5.79 15.34 8.08
N THR A 17 -7.06 15.34 7.67
CA THR A 17 -7.84 14.11 7.49
C THR A 17 -7.28 13.24 6.36
N ALA A 18 -6.94 13.84 5.21
CA ALA A 18 -6.36 13.10 4.09
C ALA A 18 -5.04 12.42 4.47
N PHE A 19 -4.16 13.11 5.21
CA PHE A 19 -2.92 12.51 5.72
C PHE A 19 -3.16 11.48 6.82
N GLY A 20 -4.15 11.69 7.69
CA GLY A 20 -4.54 10.73 8.71
C GLY A 20 -5.03 9.42 8.10
N VAL A 21 -5.87 9.49 7.06
CA VAL A 21 -6.33 8.31 6.31
C VAL A 21 -5.18 7.63 5.59
N LEU A 22 -4.30 8.39 4.92
CA LEU A 22 -3.09 7.83 4.28
C LEU A 22 -2.24 7.06 5.30
N GLY A 23 -1.99 7.66 6.46
CA GLY A 23 -1.22 7.03 7.54
C GLY A 23 -1.89 5.76 8.08
N ALA A 24 -3.21 5.79 8.30
CA ALA A 24 -3.95 4.62 8.76
C ALA A 24 -3.91 3.46 7.76
N VAL A 25 -4.10 3.75 6.47
CA VAL A 25 -4.05 2.74 5.40
C VAL A 25 -2.65 2.13 5.30
N ASN A 26 -1.59 2.95 5.34
CA ASN A 26 -0.21 2.44 5.34
C ASN A 26 0.08 1.58 6.57
N GLY A 27 -0.28 2.04 7.76
CA GLY A 27 -0.05 1.27 8.99
C GLY A 27 -0.78 -0.09 8.98
N ILE A 28 -2.03 -0.13 8.50
CA ILE A 28 -2.77 -1.39 8.34
C ILE A 28 -2.11 -2.28 7.29
N GLY A 29 -1.72 -1.69 6.15
CA GLY A 29 -1.04 -2.40 5.06
C GLY A 29 0.26 -3.06 5.54
N ASP A 30 1.10 -2.31 6.25
CA ASP A 30 2.37 -2.80 6.79
C ASP A 30 2.17 -3.93 7.79
N LEU A 31 1.19 -3.80 8.69
CA LEU A 31 0.87 -4.84 9.67
C LEU A 31 0.38 -6.13 8.99
N VAL A 32 -0.63 -6.02 8.12
CA VAL A 32 -1.23 -7.18 7.44
C VAL A 32 -0.23 -7.85 6.51
N SER A 33 0.54 -7.06 5.74
CA SER A 33 1.57 -7.57 4.83
C SER A 33 2.66 -8.29 5.61
N SER A 34 3.16 -7.71 6.71
CA SER A 34 4.21 -8.34 7.53
C SER A 34 3.73 -9.66 8.14
N LEU A 35 2.49 -9.71 8.62
CA LEU A 35 1.89 -10.94 9.14
C LEU A 35 1.76 -11.99 8.03
N ALA A 36 1.21 -11.63 6.87
CA ALA A 36 1.02 -12.55 5.75
C ALA A 36 2.36 -13.10 5.24
N VAL A 37 3.32 -12.21 4.94
CA VAL A 37 4.65 -12.60 4.47
C VAL A 37 5.39 -13.43 5.53
N GLY A 38 5.33 -13.02 6.80
CA GLY A 38 5.96 -13.74 7.91
C GLY A 38 5.39 -15.15 8.09
N LEU A 39 4.07 -15.32 8.01
CA LEU A 39 3.42 -16.63 8.10
C LEU A 39 3.78 -17.51 6.89
N LEU A 40 3.72 -16.97 5.68
CA LEU A 40 4.10 -17.72 4.46
C LEU A 40 5.56 -18.15 4.50
N TRP A 41 6.45 -17.24 4.90
CA TRP A 41 7.86 -17.55 5.08
C TRP A 41 8.06 -18.68 6.08
N THR A 42 7.46 -18.56 7.26
CA THR A 42 7.68 -19.49 8.38
C THR A 42 7.13 -20.89 8.08
N LEU A 43 5.97 -20.99 7.44
CA LEU A 43 5.28 -22.26 7.25
C LEU A 43 5.72 -23.02 6.00
N ILE A 44 5.97 -22.33 4.90
CA ILE A 44 6.21 -22.95 3.58
C ILE A 44 7.46 -22.43 2.86
N GLY A 45 8.17 -21.45 3.45
CA GLY A 45 9.46 -20.95 2.98
C GLY A 45 9.41 -19.54 2.39
N SER A 46 10.57 -18.88 2.37
CA SER A 46 10.72 -17.47 1.97
C SER A 46 10.24 -17.16 0.54
N ALA A 47 10.37 -18.12 -0.38
CA ALA A 47 9.92 -17.96 -1.76
C ALA A 47 8.43 -17.62 -1.86
N TRP A 48 7.59 -18.22 -1.01
CA TRP A 48 6.15 -17.95 -1.01
C TRP A 48 5.80 -16.60 -0.39
N GLY A 49 6.53 -16.17 0.64
CA GLY A 49 6.39 -14.84 1.22
C GLY A 49 6.72 -13.74 0.20
N PHE A 50 7.84 -13.87 -0.51
CA PHE A 50 8.19 -12.93 -1.58
C PHE A 50 7.26 -13.04 -2.80
N GLY A 51 6.84 -14.25 -3.18
CA GLY A 51 5.86 -14.45 -4.26
C GLY A 51 4.54 -13.71 -3.98
N TYR A 52 4.04 -13.77 -2.74
CA TYR A 52 2.89 -12.99 -2.31
C TYR A 52 3.11 -11.48 -2.47
N ALA A 53 4.26 -10.96 -2.03
CA ALA A 53 4.61 -9.55 -2.17
C ALA A 53 4.67 -9.11 -3.64
N VAL A 54 5.22 -9.94 -4.54
CA VAL A 54 5.26 -9.67 -5.98
C VAL A 54 3.85 -9.56 -6.56
N VAL A 55 2.95 -10.50 -6.23
CA VAL A 55 1.56 -10.48 -6.72
C VAL A 55 0.85 -9.19 -6.31
N PHE A 56 0.94 -8.80 -5.03
CA PHE A 56 0.32 -7.58 -4.54
C PHE A 56 0.97 -6.31 -5.14
N GLY A 57 2.29 -6.31 -5.32
CA GLY A 57 3.01 -5.23 -6.01
C GLY A 57 2.53 -5.03 -7.45
N ILE A 58 2.34 -6.12 -8.20
CA ILE A 58 1.77 -6.06 -9.56
C ILE A 58 0.33 -5.55 -9.53
N ILE A 59 -0.50 -6.03 -8.62
CA ILE A 59 -1.89 -5.55 -8.49
C ILE A 59 -1.92 -4.04 -8.24
N GLY A 60 -1.14 -3.55 -7.26
CA GLY A 60 -1.05 -2.12 -6.97
C GLY A 60 -0.56 -1.30 -8.16
N THR A 61 0.44 -1.80 -8.88
CA THR A 61 0.98 -1.16 -10.10
C THR A 61 -0.08 -1.08 -11.19
N VAL A 62 -0.83 -2.16 -11.44
CA VAL A 62 -1.91 -2.19 -12.44
C VAL A 62 -3.03 -1.23 -12.04
N LEU A 63 -3.45 -1.22 -10.77
CA LEU A 63 -4.48 -0.31 -10.28
C LEU A 63 -4.07 1.16 -10.46
N MET A 64 -2.83 1.51 -10.09
CA MET A 64 -2.28 2.85 -10.32
C MET A 64 -2.21 3.21 -11.81
N ALA A 65 -1.80 2.28 -12.66
CA ALA A 65 -1.75 2.51 -14.11
C ALA A 65 -3.15 2.74 -14.71
N ARG A 66 -4.19 2.12 -14.14
CA ARG A 66 -5.60 2.34 -14.54
C ARG A 66 -6.19 3.63 -13.99
N LEU A 67 -5.67 4.13 -12.86
CA LEU A 67 -6.06 5.40 -12.26
C LEU A 67 -5.54 6.63 -13.00
N ARG A 68 -4.95 6.47 -14.21
CA ARG A 68 -4.59 7.56 -15.12
C ARG A 68 -5.76 8.55 -15.24
N GLN A 69 -5.63 9.66 -14.51
CA GLN A 69 -6.47 10.84 -14.61
C GLN A 69 -6.31 11.39 -16.03
N LYS A 70 -7.44 11.67 -16.67
CA LYS A 70 -7.50 12.46 -17.90
C LYS A 70 -7.19 13.91 -17.60
#